data_AF-X1SE69-F1
#
_entry.id   AF-X1SE69-F1
#
_cell.length_a   1.000
_cell.length_b   1.000
_cell.length_c   1.000
_cell.angle_alpha   90.00
_cell.angle_beta   90.00
_cell.angle_gamma   90.00
#
_symmetry.space_group_name_H-M   'P 1'
#
loop_
_entity.id
_entity.type
_entity.pdbx_description
1 polymer ?
#
loop_
_entity_poly.entity_id
_entity_poly.type
_entity_poly.pdbx_seq_one_letter_code
_entity_poly.pdbx_strand_id
1 'polypeptide(L)'
;MDFDFFKRIIDDASQIGVKTIHLYLHGESLLHPQLVEMISYIKSKNLEFNLTTNGMLLNKEKIELILHSGVSSADHIVFSILGYSKEVHE
;
A
#
# COMPACT_ATOMS: atom_id res chain seq x y z
N MET A 1 -10.82 -0.46 6.44
CA MET A 1 -10.60 0.16 7.76
C MET A 1 -11.07 1.59 7.69
N ASP A 2 -11.67 2.13 8.74
CA ASP A 2 -12.03 3.55 8.77
C ASP A 2 -10.79 4.45 8.60
N PHE A 3 -10.90 5.48 7.78
CA PHE A 3 -9.76 6.32 7.41
C PHE A 3 -9.30 7.22 8.56
N ASP A 4 -10.19 7.72 9.40
CA ASP A 4 -9.81 8.54 10.55
C ASP A 4 -9.08 7.70 11.61
N PHE A 5 -9.53 6.47 11.83
CA PHE A 5 -8.81 5.53 12.67
C PHE A 5 -7.42 5.19 12.12
N PHE A 6 -7.30 4.96 10.80
CA PHE A 6 -6.01 4.75 10.16
C PHE A 6 -5.05 5.92 10.38
N LYS A 7 -5.51 7.16 10.17
CA LYS A 7 -4.68 8.36 10.38
C LYS A 7 -4.10 8.43 11.78
N ARG A 8 -4.91 8.13 12.81
CA ARG A 8 -4.45 8.08 14.20
C ARG A 8 -3.33 7.04 14.40
N ILE A 9 -3.45 5.85 13.81
CA ILE A 9 -2.40 4.83 13.87
C ILE A 9 -1.11 5.34 13.22
N ILE A 10 -1.20 5.99 12.06
CA ILE A 10 -0.05 6.53 11.35
C ILE A 10 0.61 7.68 12.13
N ASP A 11 -0.19 8.53 12.77
CA ASP A 11 0.31 9.60 13.65
C ASP A 11 1.11 9.02 14.82
N ASP A 12 0.55 8.04 15.53
CA ASP A 12 1.21 7.38 16.65
C ASP A 12 2.50 6.67 16.18
N ALA A 13 2.45 5.97 15.03
CA ALA A 13 3.60 5.30 14.44
C ALA A 13 4.73 6.28 14.09
N SER A 14 4.40 7.43 13.51
CA SER A 14 5.37 8.49 13.21
C SER A 14 6.04 9.02 14.49
N GLN A 15 5.26 9.25 15.56
CA GLN A 15 5.77 9.78 16.83
C GLN A 15 6.73 8.83 17.55
N ILE A 16 6.47 7.52 17.48
CA ILE A 16 7.32 6.50 18.13
C ILE A 16 8.51 6.06 17.27
N GLY A 17 8.69 6.65 16.08
CA GLY A 17 9.84 6.38 15.21
C GLY A 17 9.72 5.11 14.35
N VAL A 18 8.50 4.67 14.03
CA VAL A 18 8.28 3.66 12.98
C VAL A 18 8.84 4.21 11.66
N LYS A 19 9.42 3.34 10.84
CA LYS A 19 9.96 3.72 9.52
C LYS A 19 9.03 3.35 8.38
N THR A 20 8.49 2.13 8.42
CA THR A 20 7.77 1.54 7.29
C THR A 20 6.43 0.99 7.74
N ILE A 21 5.37 1.35 7.01
CA ILE A 21 4.01 0.87 7.22
C ILE A 21 3.71 -0.24 6.21
N HIS A 22 3.37 -1.43 6.71
CA HIS A 22 3.06 -2.57 5.86
C HIS A 22 1.55 -2.66 5.63
N LEU A 23 1.12 -2.46 4.38
CA LEU A 23 -0.26 -2.60 3.91
C LEU A 23 -0.46 -4.02 3.37
N TYR A 24 -0.77 -4.94 4.29
CA TYR A 24 -1.03 -6.36 4.03
C TYR A 24 -1.86 -6.93 5.19
N LEU A 25 -2.48 -8.10 4.99
CA LEU A 25 -2.86 -9.11 6.00
C LEU A 25 -4.01 -9.98 5.47
N HIS A 26 -5.16 -9.35 5.21
CA HIS A 26 -6.37 -10.04 4.77
C HIS A 26 -7.03 -9.31 3.61
N GLY A 27 -7.44 -10.06 2.59
CA GLY A 27 -7.98 -9.54 1.35
C GLY A 27 -6.91 -8.93 0.43
N GLU A 28 -7.37 -8.26 -0.61
CA GLU A 28 -6.53 -7.59 -1.60
C GLU A 28 -6.45 -6.09 -1.33
N SER A 29 -5.25 -5.57 -1.11
CA SER A 29 -5.00 -4.16 -0.76
C SER A 29 -5.59 -3.18 -1.79
N LEU A 30 -5.51 -3.52 -3.09
CA LEU A 30 -6.03 -2.70 -4.19
C LEU A 30 -7.56 -2.58 -4.24
N LEU A 31 -8.30 -3.33 -3.40
CA LEU A 31 -9.76 -3.20 -3.23
C LEU A 31 -10.16 -2.12 -2.23
N HIS A 32 -9.23 -1.61 -1.40
CA HIS A 32 -9.59 -0.58 -0.45
C HIS A 32 -9.91 0.73 -1.19
N PRO A 33 -11.13 1.30 -1.04
CA PRO A 33 -11.56 2.44 -1.84
C PRO A 33 -10.72 3.70 -1.62
N GLN A 34 -10.06 3.79 -0.45
CA GLN A 34 -9.24 4.93 -0.05
C GLN A 34 -7.73 4.60 -0.01
N LEU A 35 -7.27 3.61 -0.79
CA LEU A 35 -5.87 3.18 -0.75
C LEU A 35 -4.90 4.33 -1.08
N VAL A 36 -5.21 5.12 -2.11
CA VAL A 36 -4.33 6.20 -2.58
C VAL A 36 -4.21 7.30 -1.53
N GLU A 37 -5.31 7.63 -0.87
CA GLU A 37 -5.37 8.59 0.24
C GLU A 37 -4.59 8.06 1.45
N MET A 38 -4.68 6.75 1.73
CA MET A 38 -3.90 6.10 2.79
C MET A 38 -2.41 6.18 2.51
N ILE A 39 -1.96 5.87 1.29
CA ILE A 39 -0.55 6.00 0.91
C ILE A 39 -0.11 7.47 1.01
N SER A 40 -0.89 8.40 0.46
CA SER A 40 -0.60 9.84 0.53
C SER A 40 -0.44 10.31 1.99
N TYR A 41 -1.29 9.81 2.89
CA TYR A 41 -1.21 10.16 4.30
C TYR A 41 0.04 9.60 4.98
N ILE A 42 0.41 8.33 4.73
CA ILE A 42 1.69 7.76 5.18
C ILE A 42 2.85 8.67 4.73
N LYS A 43 2.89 9.03 3.44
CA LYS A 43 3.97 9.88 2.91
C LYS A 43 3.98 11.26 3.54
N SER A 44 2.82 11.85 3.84
CA SER A 44 2.73 13.15 4.53
C SER A 44 3.36 13.14 5.94
N LYS A 45 3.55 11.96 6.54
CA LYS A 45 4.19 11.77 7.84
C LYS A 45 5.66 11.36 7.74
N ASN A 46 6.26 11.50 6.55
CA ASN A 46 7.64 11.09 6.22
C ASN A 46 7.91 9.61 6.52
N LEU A 47 6.88 8.77 6.37
CA LEU A 47 6.97 7.33 6.52
C LEU A 47 7.10 6.65 5.15
N GLU A 48 7.69 5.47 5.16
CA GLU A 48 7.74 4.55 4.02
C GLU A 48 6.53 3.61 4.05
N PHE A 49 6.17 3.04 2.91
CA PHE A 49 5.20 1.96 2.88
C PHE A 49 5.70 0.72 2.13
N ASN A 50 5.12 -0.41 2.52
CA ASN A 50 5.21 -1.66 1.78
C ASN A 50 3.79 -2.12 1.44
N LEU A 51 3.45 -2.16 0.15
CA LEU A 51 2.14 -2.59 -0.35
C LEU A 51 2.25 -4.00 -0.92
N THR A 52 1.55 -4.96 -0.32
CA THR A 52 1.44 -6.31 -0.88
C THR A 52 0.13 -6.45 -1.67
N THR A 53 0.21 -7.01 -2.88
CA THR A 53 -0.93 -7.19 -3.79
C THR A 53 -0.76 -8.44 -4.67
N ASN A 54 -1.88 -9.02 -5.12
CA ASN A 54 -1.90 -9.98 -6.23
C ASN A 54 -1.77 -9.32 -7.61
N GLY A 55 -1.85 -7.99 -7.70
CA GLY A 55 -1.67 -7.22 -8.94
C GLY A 55 -2.84 -7.25 -9.93
N MET A 56 -3.86 -8.10 -9.72
CA MET A 56 -4.96 -8.31 -10.69
C MET A 56 -5.83 -7.07 -10.93
N LEU A 57 -5.84 -6.13 -9.98
CA LEU A 57 -6.63 -4.90 -10.04
C LEU A 57 -5.80 -3.66 -10.41
N LEU A 58 -4.54 -3.84 -10.81
CA LEU A 58 -3.75 -2.76 -11.35
C LEU A 58 -4.19 -2.46 -12.79
N ASN A 59 -4.37 -1.17 -13.05
CA ASN A 59 -4.53 -0.63 -14.39
C ASN A 59 -3.71 0.67 -14.47
N LYS A 60 -3.58 1.24 -15.66
CA LYS A 60 -2.77 2.44 -15.87
C LYS A 60 -3.19 3.58 -14.93
N GLU A 61 -4.48 3.85 -14.82
CA GLU A 61 -5.01 4.92 -13.96
C GLU A 61 -4.63 4.73 -12.49
N LYS A 62 -4.85 3.53 -11.94
CA LYS A 62 -4.54 3.22 -10.53
C LYS A 62 -3.03 3.27 -10.27
N ILE A 63 -2.21 2.81 -11.22
CA ILE A 63 -0.75 2.92 -11.12
C ILE A 63 -0.33 4.39 -11.07
N GLU A 64 -0.84 5.23 -11.98
CA GLU A 64 -0.54 6.66 -11.98
C GLU A 64 -0.96 7.32 -10.66
N LEU A 65 -2.15 7.01 -10.13
CA LEU A 65 -2.61 7.56 -8.85
C LEU A 65 -1.69 7.17 -7.69
N ILE A 66 -1.22 5.92 -7.63
CA ILE A 66 -0.27 5.46 -6.62
C ILE A 66 1.07 6.17 -6.80
N LEU A 67 1.63 6.25 -8.01
CA LEU A 67 2.93 6.90 -8.23
C LEU A 67 2.90 8.40 -7.87
N HIS A 68 1.77 9.08 -8.11
CA HIS A 68 1.58 10.49 -7.75
C HIS A 68 1.27 10.73 -6.26
N SER A 69 1.11 9.69 -5.44
CA SER A 69 0.82 9.84 -3.99
C SER A 69 2.07 10.13 -3.14
N GLY A 70 3.19 10.54 -3.76
CA GLY A 70 4.45 10.83 -3.08
C GLY A 70 5.37 9.62 -2.91
N VAL A 71 5.24 8.60 -3.75
CA VAL A 71 6.11 7.42 -3.77
C VAL A 71 7.57 7.83 -3.97
N SER A 72 8.47 7.14 -3.28
CA SER A 72 9.91 7.37 -3.27
C SER A 72 10.68 6.07 -3.44
N SER A 73 12.00 6.15 -3.62
CA SER A 73 12.88 4.97 -3.77
C SER A 73 12.95 4.08 -2.53
N ALA A 74 12.42 4.52 -1.38
CA ALA A 74 12.36 3.74 -0.14
C ALA A 74 11.08 2.88 -0.02
N ASP A 75 10.08 3.14 -0.86
CA ASP A 75 8.80 2.43 -0.83
C ASP A 75 8.85 1.14 -1.64
N HIS A 76 8.05 0.15 -1.24
CA HIS A 76 8.02 -1.17 -1.87
C HIS A 76 6.61 -1.55 -2.30
N ILE A 77 6.51 -2.10 -3.51
CA ILE A 77 5.31 -2.79 -4.00
C ILE A 77 5.68 -4.25 -4.23
N VAL A 78 5.02 -5.15 -3.51
CA VAL A 78 5.29 -6.59 -3.51
C VAL A 78 4.15 -7.31 -4.21
N PHE A 79 4.50 -8.08 -5.24
CA PHE A 79 3.57 -8.90 -6.00
C PHE A 79 3.59 -10.35 -5.49
N SER A 80 2.42 -10.87 -5.17
CA SER A 80 2.26 -12.27 -4.71
C SER A 80 2.08 -13.20 -5.90
N ILE A 81 3.13 -13.96 -6.24
CA ILE A 81 3.12 -14.95 -7.32
C ILE A 81 3.32 -16.35 -6.71
N LEU A 82 2.34 -17.24 -6.89
CA LEU A 82 2.35 -18.60 -6.30
C LEU A 82 2.89 -19.68 -7.25
N GLY A 83 2.87 -19.43 -8.55
CA GLY A 83 3.23 -20.41 -9.57
C GLY A 83 3.98 -19.79 -10.74
N TYR A 84 4.76 -20.61 -11.44
CA TYR A 84 5.54 -20.17 -12.61
C TYR A 84 4.70 -20.07 -13.90
N SER A 85 3.53 -20.70 -13.92
CA SER A 85 2.58 -20.67 -15.04
C SER A 85 1.19 -20.27 -14.56
N LYS A 86 0.33 -19.93 -15.51
CA LYS A 86 -1.07 -19.61 -15.24
C LYS A 86 -1.78 -20.76 -14.54
N GLU A 87 -1.59 -22.00 -15.03
CA GLU A 87 -2.24 -23.20 -14.49
C GLU A 87 -1.83 -23.54 -13.06
N VAL A 88 -0.65 -23.10 -12.62
CA VAL A 88 -0.14 -23.37 -11.26
C VAL A 88 -0.47 -22.21 -10.31
N HIS A 89 -0.67 -21.01 -10.85
CA HIS A 89 -0.94 -19.80 -10.07
C HIS A 89 -2.42 -19.50 -9.87
N GLU A 90 -3.24 -19.67 -10.92
CA GLU A 90 -4.69 -19.47 -10.96
C GLU A 90 -5.44 -20.79 -10.73
#